data_AF-A0AAW6UT07-F1
#
_entry.id   AF-A0AAW6UT07-F1
#
_cell.length_a   1.000
_cell.length_b   1.000
_cell.length_c   1.000
_cell.angle_alpha   90.00
_cell.angle_beta   90.00
_cell.angle_gamma   90.00
#
_symmetry.space_group_name_H-M   'P 1'
#
loop_
_entity.id
_entity.type
_entity.pdbx_description
1 polymer ?
#
loop_
_entity_poly.entity_id
_entity_poly.type
_entity_poly.pdbx_seq_one_letter_code
_entity_poly.pdbx_strand_id
1 'polypeptide(L)'
;HTGIDIVPNKTYTKEECDQILELDFELTKMQVDRLVKVPINDYTKAALYSFAFNVGTNAFARSTMLKKLNAGDQYGACEELKKW
;
A
#
# COMPACT_ATOMS: atom_id res chain seq x y z
N HIS A 1 -5.63 9.21 5.68
CA HIS A 1 -4.81 10.41 5.85
C HIS A 1 -4.52 10.70 7.30
N THR A 2 -3.27 11.04 7.57
CA THR A 2 -2.76 11.42 8.88
C THR A 2 -1.70 12.49 8.65
N GLY A 3 -1.74 13.60 9.39
CA GLY A 3 -0.78 14.67 9.19
C GLY A 3 -1.08 15.90 10.04
N ILE A 4 -0.11 16.82 10.09
CA ILE A 4 -0.25 18.11 10.79
C ILE A 4 -1.20 19.07 10.07
N ASP A 5 -1.52 18.77 8.82
CA ASP A 5 -2.43 19.49 7.94
C ASP A 5 -3.91 19.18 8.20
N ILE A 6 -4.21 18.22 9.08
CA ILE A 6 -5.59 17.94 9.52
C ILE A 6 -6.06 19.07 10.45
N VAL A 7 -7.05 19.84 9.99
CA VAL A 7 -7.75 20.85 10.79
C VAL A 7 -8.80 20.20 11.72
N PRO A 8 -8.67 20.29 13.05
CA PRO A 8 -9.66 19.76 13.98
C PRO A 8 -11.04 20.43 13.80
N ASN A 9 -12.11 19.64 13.98
CA ASN A 9 -13.51 20.08 13.85
C ASN A 9 -13.95 20.57 12.46
N LYS A 10 -13.10 20.42 11.43
CA LYS A 10 -13.49 20.63 10.03
C LYS A 10 -14.22 19.39 9.50
N THR A 11 -15.40 19.59 8.93
CA THR A 11 -16.05 18.60 8.06
C THR A 11 -15.49 18.76 6.65
N TYR A 12 -14.80 17.74 6.15
CA TYR A 12 -14.26 17.72 4.80
C TYR A 12 -15.32 17.28 3.80
N THR A 13 -15.28 17.85 2.59
CA THR A 13 -16.13 17.35 1.49
C THR A 13 -15.60 16.03 0.95
N LYS A 14 -16.42 15.33 0.17
CA LYS A 14 -15.98 14.12 -0.51
C LYS A 14 -14.80 14.40 -1.44
N GLU A 15 -14.84 15.51 -2.16
CA GLU A 15 -13.79 15.91 -3.11
C GLU A 15 -12.47 16.22 -2.39
N GLU A 16 -12.53 16.87 -1.22
CA GLU A 16 -11.34 17.09 -0.39
C GLU A 16 -10.74 15.75 0.09
N CYS A 17 -11.59 14.84 0.58
CA CYS A 17 -11.15 13.50 0.99
C CYS A 17 -10.53 12.70 -0.16
N ASP A 18 -11.11 12.76 -1.36
CA ASP A 18 -10.60 12.07 -2.55
C ASP A 18 -9.23 12.64 -2.97
N GLN A 19 -9.05 13.97 -2.94
CA GLN A 19 -7.76 14.61 -3.24
C GLN A 19 -6.67 14.25 -2.24
N ILE A 20 -7.02 14.28 -0.95
CA ILE A 20 -6.11 13.90 0.12
C ILE A 20 -5.71 12.42 -0.02
N LEU A 21 -6.67 11.55 -0.31
CA LEU A 21 -6.40 10.13 -0.54
C LEU A 21 -5.44 9.94 -1.72
N GLU A 22 -5.67 10.60 -2.85
CA GLU A 22 -4.81 10.46 -4.02
C GLU A 22 -3.37 10.85 -3.70
N LEU A 23 -3.17 11.96 -2.97
CA LEU A 23 -1.84 12.41 -2.54
C LEU A 23 -1.12 11.41 -1.64
N ASP A 24 -1.80 10.88 -0.61
CA ASP A 24 -1.21 9.87 0.28
C ASP A 24 -0.92 8.56 -0.47
N PHE A 25 -1.79 8.21 -1.41
CA PHE A 25 -1.76 6.93 -2.11
C PHE A 25 -0.69 6.89 -3.20
N GLU A 26 -0.38 8.01 -3.85
CA GLU A 26 0.72 8.13 -4.83
C GLU A 26 2.08 7.71 -4.23
N LEU A 27 2.41 8.18 -3.02
CA LEU A 27 3.64 7.78 -2.33
C LEU A 27 3.69 6.27 -2.08
N THR A 28 2.54 5.67 -1.74
CA THR A 28 2.42 4.23 -1.51
C THR A 28 2.62 3.45 -2.81
N LYS A 29 1.93 3.84 -3.89
CA LYS A 29 2.05 3.22 -5.21
C LYS A 29 3.50 3.22 -5.70
N MET A 30 4.14 4.39 -5.69
CA MET A 30 5.54 4.55 -6.12
C MET A 30 6.48 3.63 -5.34
N GLN A 31 6.29 3.52 -4.03
CA GLN A 31 7.17 2.72 -3.20
C GLN A 31 6.95 1.21 -3.40
N VAL A 32 5.70 0.77 -3.58
CA VAL A 32 5.37 -0.62 -3.91
C VAL A 32 5.93 -1.00 -5.28
N ASP A 33 5.71 -0.17 -6.30
CA ASP A 33 6.18 -0.42 -7.67
C ASP A 33 7.70 -0.56 -7.75
N ARG A 34 8.44 0.26 -6.99
CA ARG A 34 9.90 0.15 -6.90
C ARG A 34 10.38 -1.15 -6.25
N LEU A 35 9.61 -1.71 -5.33
CA LEU A 35 10.01 -2.85 -4.49
C LEU A 35 9.61 -4.20 -5.08
N VAL A 36 8.53 -4.26 -5.86
CA VAL A 36 8.11 -5.46 -6.58
C VAL A 36 8.98 -5.64 -7.81
N LYS A 37 9.67 -6.78 -7.91
CA LYS A 37 10.67 -7.08 -8.95
C LYS A 37 10.20 -8.12 -9.97
N VAL A 38 9.01 -8.68 -9.77
CA VAL A 38 8.43 -9.72 -10.61
C VAL A 38 7.16 -9.20 -11.29
N PRO A 39 6.82 -9.70 -12.50
CA PRO A 39 5.57 -9.34 -13.14
C PRO A 39 4.39 -9.85 -12.31
N ILE A 40 3.40 -8.99 -12.13
CA ILE A 40 2.13 -9.28 -11.46
C ILE A 40 1.00 -8.63 -12.25
N ASN A 41 -0.21 -9.17 -12.14
CA ASN A 41 -1.39 -8.54 -12.74
C ASN A 41 -1.86 -7.32 -11.91
N ASP A 42 -2.75 -6.53 -12.49
CA ASP A 42 -3.24 -5.29 -11.88
C ASP A 42 -4.02 -5.52 -10.58
N TYR A 43 -4.73 -6.64 -10.46
CA TYR A 43 -5.46 -6.98 -9.23
C TYR A 43 -4.53 -7.26 -8.06
N THR A 44 -3.46 -8.03 -8.28
CA THR A 44 -2.43 -8.29 -7.27
C THR A 44 -1.73 -6.99 -6.91
N LYS A 45 -1.40 -6.16 -7.90
CA LYS A 45 -0.76 -4.86 -7.67
C LYS A 45 -1.63 -3.95 -6.80
N ALA A 46 -2.93 -3.84 -7.12
CA ALA A 46 -3.89 -3.08 -6.32
C ALA A 46 -4.01 -3.61 -4.87
N ALA A 47 -3.99 -4.93 -4.69
CA ALA A 47 -3.99 -5.54 -3.35
C ALA A 47 -2.72 -5.18 -2.55
N LEU A 48 -1.54 -5.16 -3.19
CA LEU A 48 -0.29 -4.75 -2.55
C LEU A 48 -0.29 -3.27 -2.18
N TYR A 49 -0.87 -2.40 -3.01
CA TYR A 49 -1.03 -0.98 -2.67
C TYR A 49 -1.92 -0.80 -1.45
N SER A 50 -3.08 -1.46 -1.42
CA SER A 50 -4.01 -1.42 -0.27
C SER A 50 -3.33 -1.92 1.00
N PHE A 51 -2.62 -3.05 0.91
CA PHE A 51 -1.89 -3.60 2.04
C PHE A 51 -0.79 -2.66 2.54
N ALA A 52 0.06 -2.14 1.64
CA ALA A 52 1.14 -1.22 2.01
C ALA A 52 0.63 0.13 2.55
N PHE A 53 -0.54 0.59 2.11
CA PHE A 53 -1.21 1.77 2.66
C PHE A 53 -1.66 1.54 4.10
N ASN A 54 -2.15 0.33 4.40
CA ASN A 54 -2.59 -0.05 5.74
C ASN A 54 -1.42 -0.28 6.71
N VAL A 55 -0.42 -1.08 6.33
CA VAL A 55 0.69 -1.45 7.25
C VAL A 55 1.87 -0.47 7.21
N GLY A 56 1.87 0.44 6.25
CA GLY A 56 2.97 1.35 5.95
C GLY A 56 4.05 0.73 5.06
N THR A 57 4.62 1.56 4.18
CA THR A 57 5.60 1.16 3.17
C THR A 57 6.89 0.56 3.75
N ASN A 58 7.31 1.03 4.93
CA ASN A 58 8.48 0.49 5.65
C ASN A 58 8.27 -0.95 6.13
N ALA A 59 7.06 -1.27 6.61
CA ALA A 59 6.73 -2.63 7.04
C ALA A 59 6.59 -3.56 5.83
N PHE A 60 5.91 -3.09 4.78
CA PHE A 60 5.83 -3.79 3.50
C PHE A 60 7.22 -4.14 2.93
N ALA A 61 8.14 -3.18 2.89
CA ALA A 61 9.49 -3.36 2.36
C ALA A 61 10.31 -4.44 3.08
N ARG A 62 10.04 -4.67 4.37
CA ARG A 62 10.72 -5.69 5.19
C ARG A 62 9.94 -7.00 5.31
N SER A 63 8.72 -7.05 4.78
CA SER A 63 7.80 -8.16 4.98
C SER A 63 8.30 -9.47 4.34
N THR A 64 7.98 -10.59 4.99
CA THR A 64 8.16 -11.92 4.41
C THR A 64 7.31 -12.09 3.15
N MET A 65 6.13 -11.45 3.10
CA MET A 65 5.26 -11.43 1.93
C MET A 65 5.99 -10.93 0.68
N LEU A 66 6.61 -9.73 0.74
CA LEU A 66 7.34 -9.15 -0.39
C LEU A 66 8.56 -10.01 -0.79
N LYS A 67 9.26 -10.60 0.19
CA LYS A 67 10.38 -11.51 -0.07
C LYS A 67 9.94 -12.73 -0.87
N LYS A 68 8.84 -13.38 -0.47
CA LYS A 68 8.27 -14.53 -1.19
C LYS A 68 7.79 -14.14 -2.58
N LEU A 69 7.08 -13.02 -2.70
CA LEU A 69 6.61 -12.50 -3.98
C LEU A 69 7.77 -12.31 -4.96
N ASN A 70 8.83 -11.63 -4.54
CA ASN A 70 10.00 -11.37 -5.38
C ASN A 70 10.83 -12.63 -5.69
N ALA A 71 10.64 -13.72 -4.94
CA ALA A 71 11.18 -15.04 -5.27
C ALA A 71 10.30 -15.84 -6.25
N GLY A 72 9.18 -15.26 -6.70
CA GLY A 72 8.20 -15.91 -7.58
C GLY A 72 7.13 -16.73 -6.84
N ASP A 73 7.19 -16.81 -5.51
CA ASP A 73 6.20 -17.53 -4.70
C ASP A 73 4.99 -16.64 -4.41
N GLN A 74 4.13 -16.48 -5.42
CA GLN A 74 2.90 -15.68 -5.30
C GLN A 74 1.91 -16.26 -4.29
N TYR A 75 1.74 -17.59 -4.29
CA TYR A 75 0.82 -18.25 -3.36
C TYR A 75 1.28 -18.08 -1.91
N GLY A 76 2.55 -18.34 -1.63
CA GLY A 76 3.11 -18.15 -0.31
C GLY A 76 3.15 -16.69 0.12
N ALA A 77 3.30 -15.73 -0.81
CA ALA A 77 3.12 -14.31 -0.51
C ALA A 77 1.68 -14.00 -0.08
N CYS A 78 0.67 -14.52 -0.78
CA CYS A 78 -0.74 -14.36 -0.40
C CYS A 78 -1.03 -14.93 1.00
N GLU A 79 -0.45 -16.08 1.34
CA GLU A 79 -0.62 -16.68 2.67
C GLU A 79 -0.02 -15.83 3.81
N GLU A 80 1.01 -15.02 3.52
CA GLU A 80 1.58 -14.10 4.52
C GLU A 80 0.65 -12.93 4.86
N LEU A 81 -0.37 -12.62 4.04
CA LEU A 81 -1.36 -11.59 4.36
C LEU A 81 -2.18 -11.93 5.61
N LYS A 82 -2.38 -13.22 5.92
CA LYS A 82 -3.16 -13.67 7.09
C LYS A 82 -2.51 -13.35 8.44
N LYS A 83 -1.26 -12.89 8.44
CA LYS A 83 -0.49 -12.55 9.65
C LYS A 83 -0.65 -11.08 10.08
N TRP A 84 -1.48 -10.33 9.36
CA TRP A 84 -1.74 -8.91 9.58
C TRP A 84 -3.19 -8.70 9.97
#